data_AF-A0A7V2ANL8-F1
#
_entry.id   AF-A0A7V2ANL8-F1
#
_cell.length_a   1.000
_cell.length_b   1.000
_cell.length_c   1.000
_cell.angle_alpha   90.00
_cell.angle_beta   90.00
_cell.angle_gamma   90.00
#
_symmetry.space_group_name_H-M   'P 1'
#
loop_
_entity.id
_entity.type
_entity.pdbx_description
1 polymer ?
#
loop_
_entity_poly.entity_id
_entity_poly.type
_entity_poly.pdbx_seq_one_letter_code
_entity_poly.pdbx_strand_id
1 'polypeptide(L)'
;MLCKDLKVVNLNITEDNYEYKALFRLCTDDVCMDVDLEELSQTDVLEEIKKSFGIEESIDEIKAVVMEKVMEASKLESRISEGESCCGDIKDKGVQRNIDSLSMS
;
A
#
# COMPACT_ATOMS: atom_id res chain seq x y z
N MET A 1 -13.53 8.49 -21.02
CA MET A 1 -12.18 8.16 -20.49
C MET A 1 -12.17 6.72 -20.00
N LEU A 2 -11.02 6.04 -19.94
CA LEU A 2 -10.93 4.65 -19.48
C LEU A 2 -10.32 4.57 -18.06
N CYS A 3 -10.83 3.69 -17.21
CA CYS A 3 -10.37 3.46 -15.84
C CYS A 3 -8.89 3.16 -15.73
N LYS A 4 -8.33 2.50 -16.75
CA LYS A 4 -6.91 2.16 -16.83
C LYS A 4 -6.00 3.39 -16.85
N ASP A 5 -6.49 4.55 -17.29
CA ASP A 5 -5.74 5.80 -17.33
C ASP A 5 -5.68 6.49 -15.95
N LEU A 6 -6.48 6.03 -14.96
CA LEU A 6 -6.41 6.51 -13.59
C LEU A 6 -5.08 6.11 -12.93
N LYS A 7 -4.48 7.05 -12.22
CA LYS A 7 -3.27 6.84 -11.42
C LYS A 7 -3.66 6.90 -9.95
N VAL A 8 -3.29 5.88 -9.19
CA VAL A 8 -3.37 5.90 -7.72
C VAL A 8 -2.07 6.51 -7.20
N VAL A 9 -2.19 7.61 -6.45
CA VAL A 9 -1.05 8.30 -5.83
C VAL A 9 -1.33 8.53 -4.35
N ASN A 10 -0.26 8.73 -3.57
CA ASN A 10 -0.33 9.04 -2.14
C ASN A 10 -1.18 8.04 -1.35
N LEU A 11 -1.00 6.74 -1.66
CA LEU A 11 -1.66 5.65 -0.94
C LEU A 11 -1.09 5.55 0.46
N ASN A 12 -1.95 5.75 1.46
CA ASN A 12 -1.63 5.58 2.87
C ASN A 12 -2.51 4.45 3.42
N ILE A 13 -1.86 3.38 3.87
CA ILE A 13 -2.54 2.21 4.44
C ILE A 13 -2.25 2.18 5.93
N THR A 14 -3.32 2.14 6.71
CA THR A 14 -3.25 1.97 8.16
C THR A 14 -4.09 0.75 8.54
N GLU A 15 -3.51 -0.15 9.33
CA GLU A 15 -4.24 -1.24 9.97
C GLU A 15 -4.60 -0.80 11.38
N ASP A 16 -5.89 -0.70 11.69
CA ASP A 16 -6.39 -0.42 13.04
C ASP A 16 -7.42 -1.49 13.41
N ASN A 17 -7.21 -2.21 14.51
CA ASN A 17 -8.13 -3.25 15.00
C ASN A 17 -8.50 -4.33 13.95
N TYR A 18 -7.56 -4.77 13.11
CA TYR A 18 -7.78 -5.71 11.99
C TYR A 18 -8.65 -5.15 10.85
N GLU A 19 -8.96 -3.86 10.87
CA GLU A 19 -9.60 -3.14 9.78
C GLU A 19 -8.52 -2.41 8.97
N TYR A 20 -8.38 -2.78 7.70
CA TYR A 20 -7.48 -2.11 6.78
C TYR A 20 -8.17 -0.86 6.24
N LYS A 21 -7.70 0.31 6.67
CA LYS A 21 -8.10 1.60 6.12
C LYS A 21 -7.07 2.02 5.09
N ALA A 22 -7.52 2.48 3.93
CA ALA A 22 -6.61 2.98 2.91
C ALA A 22 -7.16 4.28 2.32
N LEU A 23 -6.41 5.35 2.53
CA LEU A 23 -6.67 6.66 1.92
C LEU A 23 -5.74 6.82 0.74
N PHE A 24 -6.27 7.15 -0.42
CA PHE A 24 -5.48 7.33 -1.62
C PHE A 24 -6.08 8.42 -2.50
N ARG A 25 -5.28 8.92 -3.43
CA ARG A 25 -5.72 9.92 -4.38
C ARG A 25 -5.75 9.32 -5.78
N LEU A 26 -6.91 9.36 -6.43
CA LEU A 26 -7.07 9.07 -7.85
C LEU A 26 -6.76 10.33 -8.64
N CYS A 27 -5.86 10.22 -9.60
CA CYS A 27 -5.49 11.33 -10.47
C CYS A 27 -5.53 10.93 -11.93
N THR A 28 -5.91 11.90 -12.76
CA THR A 28 -5.63 11.98 -14.18
C THR A 28 -4.65 13.12 -14.40
N ASP A 29 -4.35 13.45 -15.66
CA ASP A 29 -3.46 14.58 -15.95
C ASP A 29 -4.10 15.94 -15.63
N ASP A 30 -5.43 16.00 -15.51
CA ASP A 30 -6.21 17.24 -15.30
C ASP A 30 -6.90 17.32 -13.93
N VAL A 31 -7.30 16.19 -13.34
CA VAL A 31 -8.15 16.14 -12.15
C VAL A 31 -7.59 15.16 -11.14
N CYS A 32 -7.72 15.48 -9.86
CA CYS A 32 -7.43 14.56 -8.77
C CYS A 32 -8.59 14.54 -7.76
N MET A 33 -8.82 13.39 -7.16
CA MET A 33 -9.85 13.15 -6.16
C MET A 33 -9.29 12.26 -5.05
N ASP A 34 -9.45 12.66 -3.80
CA ASP A 34 -9.14 11.83 -2.64
C ASP A 34 -10.27 10.83 -2.40
N VAL A 35 -9.93 9.57 -2.15
CA VAL A 35 -10.88 8.47 -2.00
C VAL A 35 -10.44 7.58 -0.84
N ASP A 36 -11.39 7.16 -0.02
CA ASP A 36 -11.22 6.13 0.99
C ASP A 36 -11.62 4.75 0.41
N LEU A 37 -10.81 3.73 0.69
CA LEU A 37 -11.10 2.35 0.34
C LEU A 37 -12.36 1.82 1.03
N GLU A 38 -12.69 2.30 2.23
CA GLU A 38 -13.94 1.95 2.92
C GLU A 38 -15.15 2.46 2.12
N GLU A 39 -15.02 3.64 1.51
CA GLU A 39 -16.07 4.29 0.73
C GLU A 39 -16.21 3.74 -0.70
N LEU A 40 -15.20 3.04 -1.23
CA LEU A 40 -15.29 2.31 -2.52
C LEU A 40 -16.35 1.20 -2.56
N SER A 41 -16.90 0.84 -1.39
CA SER A 41 -18.04 -0.08 -1.29
C SER A 41 -19.38 0.63 -1.55
N GLN A 42 -19.41 1.96 -1.48
CA GLN A 42 -20.60 2.78 -1.68
C GLN A 42 -20.77 3.12 -3.16
N THR A 43 -21.97 2.86 -3.68
CA THR A 43 -22.31 3.17 -5.08
C THR A 43 -22.17 4.66 -5.39
N ASP A 44 -22.53 5.52 -4.44
CA ASP A 44 -22.47 6.98 -4.61
C ASP A 44 -21.06 7.48 -4.92
N VAL A 45 -20.04 6.95 -4.24
CA VAL A 45 -18.63 7.30 -4.49
C VAL A 45 -18.16 6.80 -5.84
N LEU A 46 -18.59 5.60 -6.26
CA LEU A 46 -18.27 5.08 -7.58
C LEU A 46 -18.92 5.90 -8.70
N GLU A 47 -20.15 6.39 -8.50
CA GLU A 47 -20.80 7.31 -9.44
C GLU A 47 -20.11 8.67 -9.47
N GLU A 48 -19.64 9.17 -8.32
CA GLU A 48 -18.89 10.41 -8.24
C GLU A 48 -17.54 10.30 -8.97
N ILE A 49 -16.81 9.20 -8.79
CA ILE A 49 -15.58 8.90 -9.54
C ILE A 49 -15.91 8.84 -11.04
N LYS A 50 -16.94 8.09 -11.44
CA LYS A 50 -17.36 7.98 -12.83
C LYS A 50 -17.61 9.35 -13.47
N LYS A 51 -18.34 10.20 -12.76
CA LYS A 51 -18.71 11.54 -13.22
C LYS A 51 -17.52 12.50 -13.23
N SER A 52 -16.71 12.50 -12.18
CA SER A 52 -15.57 13.41 -12.01
C SER A 52 -14.49 13.18 -13.07
N PHE A 53 -14.27 11.92 -13.44
CA PHE A 53 -13.28 11.53 -14.45
C PHE A 53 -13.87 11.27 -15.84
N GLY A 54 -15.18 11.40 -16.03
CA GLY A 54 -15.85 11.17 -17.32
C GLY A 54 -15.62 9.75 -17.85
N ILE A 55 -15.73 8.76 -16.98
CA ILE A 55 -15.52 7.34 -17.29
C ILE A 55 -16.81 6.76 -17.87
N GLU A 56 -16.70 5.98 -18.94
CA GLU A 56 -17.87 5.38 -19.62
C GLU A 56 -18.18 3.95 -19.13
N GLU A 57 -17.19 3.29 -18.50
CA GLU A 57 -17.28 1.94 -17.94
C GLU A 57 -18.36 1.80 -16.86
N SER A 58 -18.75 0.54 -16.61
CA SER A 58 -19.72 0.22 -15.57
C SER A 58 -19.14 0.45 -14.16
N ILE A 59 -20.02 0.64 -13.18
CA ILE A 59 -19.64 0.84 -11.78
C ILE A 59 -18.83 -0.35 -11.25
N ASP A 60 -19.23 -1.58 -11.59
CA ASP A 60 -18.51 -2.80 -11.22
C ASP A 60 -17.10 -2.84 -11.81
N GLU A 61 -16.92 -2.43 -13.07
CA GLU A 61 -15.60 -2.35 -13.70
C GLU A 61 -14.73 -1.27 -13.05
N ILE A 62 -15.29 -0.10 -12.77
CA ILE A 62 -14.59 0.98 -12.06
C ILE A 62 -14.08 0.46 -10.71
N LYS A 63 -14.94 -0.19 -9.94
CA LYS A 63 -14.57 -0.76 -8.64
C LYS A 63 -13.44 -1.78 -8.76
N ALA A 64 -13.58 -2.73 -9.70
CA ALA A 64 -12.58 -3.78 -9.90
C ALA A 64 -11.21 -3.20 -10.29
N VAL A 65 -11.17 -2.27 -11.24
CA VAL A 65 -9.92 -1.66 -11.73
C VAL A 65 -9.28 -0.78 -10.65
N VAL A 66 -10.07 0.01 -9.92
CA VAL A 66 -9.52 0.85 -8.84
C VAL A 66 -8.96 -0.03 -7.72
N MET A 67 -9.68 -1.08 -7.29
CA MET A 67 -9.16 -2.03 -6.30
C MET A 67 -7.86 -2.70 -6.76
N GLU A 68 -7.79 -3.14 -8.02
CA GLU A 68 -6.57 -3.71 -8.58
C GLU A 68 -5.40 -2.74 -8.49
N LYS A 69 -5.59 -1.47 -8.90
CA LYS A 69 -4.55 -0.44 -8.84
C LYS A 69 -4.11 -0.12 -7.42
N VAL A 70 -5.03 -0.06 -6.47
CA VAL A 70 -4.71 0.15 -5.04
C VAL A 70 -3.88 -1.02 -4.51
N MET A 71 -4.24 -2.26 -4.87
CA MET A 71 -3.49 -3.47 -4.49
C MET A 71 -2.11 -3.54 -5.16
N GLU A 72 -1.96 -3.04 -6.39
CA GLU A 72 -0.65 -2.93 -7.04
C GLU A 72 0.23 -1.86 -6.38
N ALA A 73 -0.36 -0.70 -6.04
CA ALA A 73 0.34 0.36 -5.32
C ALA A 73 0.76 -0.08 -3.90
N SER A 74 -0.07 -0.88 -3.20
CA SER A 74 0.27 -1.38 -1.85
C SER A 74 1.43 -2.38 -1.87
N LYS A 75 1.57 -3.18 -2.93
CA LYS A 75 2.73 -4.07 -3.14
C LYS A 75 4.02 -3.30 -3.32
N LEU A 76 3.96 -2.12 -3.95
CA LEU A 76 5.13 -1.23 -4.12
C LEU A 76 5.54 -0.60 -2.79
N GLU A 77 4.59 -0.05 -2.04
CA GLU A 77 4.81 0.49 -0.69
C GLU A 77 5.37 -0.57 0.27
N SER A 78 4.84 -1.80 0.22
CA SER A 78 5.32 -2.93 1.03
C SER A 78 6.76 -3.33 0.74
N ARG A 79 7.27 -3.10 -0.48
CA ARG A 79 8.69 -3.31 -0.82
C ARG A 79 9.59 -2.17 -0.34
N ILE A 80 9.05 -0.95 -0.26
CA ILE A 80 9.79 0.22 0.24
C ILE A 80 9.91 0.14 1.78
N SER A 81 9.01 -0.60 2.43
CA SER A 81 9.09 -0.98 3.85
C SER A 81 9.65 -2.40 4.07
N GLU A 82 10.62 -2.85 3.26
CA GLU A 82 11.56 -3.87 3.76
C GLU A 82 12.41 -3.18 4.84
N GLY A 83 12.02 -3.42 6.09
CA GLY A 83 12.51 -2.70 7.26
C GLY A 83 14.01 -2.45 7.23
N GLU A 84 14.36 -1.18 7.43
CA GLU A 84 15.63 -0.83 8.03
C GLU A 84 15.69 -1.52 9.41
N SER A 85 16.33 -2.69 9.43
CA SER A 85 16.87 -3.42 10.58
C SER A 85 15.99 -3.46 11.85
N CYS A 86 15.14 -4.49 11.99
CA CYS A 86 14.68 -4.85 13.35
C CYS A 86 14.89 -6.32 13.75
N CYS A 87 15.27 -7.23 12.86
CA CYS A 87 15.69 -8.60 13.21
C CYS A 87 16.64 -9.14 12.14
N GLY A 88 17.83 -8.55 12.02
CA GLY A 88 18.91 -9.17 11.25
C GLY A 88 19.47 -10.37 12.02
N ASP A 89 18.98 -11.57 11.72
CA ASP A 89 19.65 -12.83 12.04
C ASP A 89 20.94 -12.91 11.21
N ILE A 90 21.97 -12.15 11.63
CA ILE A 90 23.32 -12.30 11.08
C ILE A 90 23.91 -13.55 11.74
N LYS A 91 23.66 -14.70 11.13
CA LYS A 91 24.52 -15.86 11.32
C LYS A 91 25.93 -15.52 10.85
N ASP A 92 26.82 -15.58 11.84
CA ASP A 92 28.22 -15.98 11.77
C ASP A 92 29.22 -15.01 11.11
N LYS A 93 30.06 -14.42 11.96
CA LYS A 93 31.53 -14.46 11.77
C LYS A 93 32.26 -14.13 13.08
N GLY A 94 32.88 -15.16 13.65
CA GLY A 94 34.15 -15.06 14.34
C GLY A 94 34.17 -14.45 15.75
N VAL A 95 33.88 -15.27 16.76
CA VAL A 95 34.58 -15.16 18.05
C VAL A 95 35.00 -16.56 18.47
N GLN A 96 36.24 -16.94 18.14
CA GLN A 96 36.92 -18.05 18.80
C GLN A 96 36.99 -17.72 20.29
N ARG A 97 36.15 -18.36 21.10
CA ARG A 97 36.33 -18.40 22.55
C ARG A 97 37.47 -19.36 22.86
N ASN A 98 38.70 -18.85 22.80
CA ASN A 98 39.81 -19.41 23.57
C ASN A 98 39.50 -19.11 25.03
N ILE A 99 39.00 -20.11 25.75
CA ILE A 99 38.90 -20.05 27.20
C ILE A 99 40.18 -20.71 27.72
N ASP A 100 41.28 -19.95 27.72
CA ASP A 100 42.50 -20.35 28.40
C ASP A 100 42.76 -19.38 29.57
N SER A 101 42.81 -20.00 30.75
CA SER A 101 43.29 -19.55 32.06
C SER A 101 42.77 -18.22 32.62
N LEU A 102 42.18 -18.30 33.82
CA LEU A 102 42.58 -17.47 34.96
C LEU A 102 42.21 -18.20 36.25
N SER A 103 43.18 -18.98 36.75
CA SER A 103 43.27 -19.31 38.17
C SER A 103 43.59 -18.03 38.95
N MET A 104 42.74 -17.66 39.91
CA MET A 104 43.05 -16.89 41.12
C MET A 104 41.87 -17.13 42.08
N SER A 105 41.99 -17.54 43.34
CA SER A 105 43.04 -18.05 44.23
C SER A 105 42.31 -18.80 45.35
#